data_AF-A0A4R4IQF0-F1
#
_entry.id   AF-A0A4R4IQF0-F1
#
_cell.length_a   1.000
_cell.length_b   1.000
_cell.length_c   1.000
_cell.angle_alpha   90.00
_cell.angle_beta   90.00
_cell.angle_gamma   90.00
#
_symmetry.space_group_name_H-M   'P 1'
#
loop_
_entity.id
_entity.type
_entity.pdbx_description
1 polymer ?
#
loop_
_entity_poly.entity_id
_entity_poly.type
_entity_poly.pdbx_seq_one_letter_code
_entity_poly.pdbx_strand_id
1 'polypeptide(L)'
;MKTATEPFVADVLKLVLEAIELHKNGKPAPLSIDVLNKVRRELEEMIKVMDPKAYIPSYPRFISDWPDEFGLIEKLISVAYYYKK
;
A
#
# COMPACT_ATOMS: atom_id res chain seq x y z
N MET A 1 -5.84 21.01 7.36
CA MET A 1 -4.92 20.75 6.24
C MET A 1 -5.30 19.42 5.62
N LYS A 2 -6.01 19.43 4.48
CA LYS A 2 -6.47 18.22 3.74
C LYS A 2 -5.98 18.36 2.30
N THR A 3 -4.73 18.05 1.96
CA THR A 3 -4.31 18.24 0.55
C THR A 3 -3.19 17.32 0.04
N ALA A 4 -2.52 16.51 0.86
CA ALA A 4 -1.38 15.71 0.38
C ALA A 4 -1.52 14.17 0.52
N THR A 5 -2.47 13.69 1.32
CA THR A 5 -2.58 12.26 1.63
C THR A 5 -3.21 11.45 0.50
N GLU A 6 -4.25 11.99 -0.14
CA GLU A 6 -4.96 11.30 -1.23
C GLU A 6 -4.06 11.05 -2.47
N PRO A 7 -3.30 12.05 -2.99
CA PRO A 7 -2.37 11.83 -4.09
C PRO A 7 -1.34 10.74 -3.76
N PHE A 8 -0.79 10.77 -2.53
CA PHE A 8 0.23 9.82 -2.11
C PHE A 8 -0.29 8.38 -1.96
N VAL A 9 -1.49 8.20 -1.40
CA VAL A 9 -2.12 6.86 -1.29
C VAL A 9 -2.43 6.31 -2.68
N ALA A 10 -2.91 7.16 -3.61
CA ALA A 10 -3.19 6.76 -4.99
C ALA A 10 -1.92 6.36 -5.76
N ASP A 11 -0.80 7.09 -5.58
CA ASP A 11 0.49 6.74 -6.18
C ASP A 11 0.99 5.38 -5.69
N VAL A 12 0.88 5.11 -4.39
CA VAL A 12 1.28 3.81 -3.83
C VAL A 12 0.34 2.68 -4.27
N LEU A 13 -0.97 2.95 -4.41
CA LEU A 13 -1.91 2.00 -5.00
C LEU A 13 -1.51 1.62 -6.42
N LYS A 14 -1.06 2.59 -7.23
CA LYS A 14 -0.57 2.32 -8.59
C LYS A 14 0.64 1.36 -8.58
N LEU A 15 1.60 1.56 -7.68
CA LEU A 15 2.75 0.66 -7.54
C LEU A 15 2.34 -0.76 -7.14
N VAL A 16 1.34 -0.90 -6.26
CA VAL A 16 0.79 -2.21 -5.88
C VAL A 16 0.10 -2.88 -7.07
N LEU A 17 -0.64 -2.12 -7.89
CA LEU A 17 -1.24 -2.65 -9.12
C LEU A 17 -0.19 -3.10 -10.13
N GLU A 18 0.89 -2.33 -10.31
CA GLU A 18 2.02 -2.71 -11.17
C GLU A 18 2.68 -4.02 -10.66
N ALA A 19 2.89 -4.16 -9.36
CA ALA A 19 3.42 -5.39 -8.76
C ALA A 19 2.49 -6.61 -8.96
N ILE A 20 1.16 -6.40 -8.90
CA ILE A 20 0.18 -7.44 -9.22
C ILE A 20 0.30 -7.87 -10.68
N GLU A 21 0.45 -6.93 -11.60
CA GLU A 21 0.63 -7.24 -13.02
C GLU A 21 1.95 -7.97 -13.28
N LEU A 22 3.04 -7.64 -12.58
CA LEU A 22 4.28 -8.41 -12.65
C LEU A 22 4.05 -9.88 -12.27
N HIS A 23 3.37 -10.16 -11.15
CA HIS A 23 3.00 -11.51 -10.73
C HIS A 23 2.19 -12.26 -11.79
N LYS A 24 1.14 -11.63 -12.33
CA LYS A 24 0.28 -12.25 -13.36
C LYS A 24 1.04 -12.61 -14.63
N ASN A 25 2.09 -11.85 -14.94
CA ASN A 25 2.95 -12.09 -16.09
C ASN A 25 4.15 -13.01 -15.79
N GLY A 26 4.19 -13.63 -14.60
CA GLY A 26 5.29 -14.51 -14.18
C GLY A 26 6.63 -13.80 -14.00
N LYS A 27 6.62 -12.47 -13.84
CA LYS A 27 7.82 -11.67 -13.62
C LYS A 27 8.11 -11.56 -12.11
N PRO A 28 9.37 -11.36 -11.71
CA PRO A 28 9.71 -11.02 -10.33
C PRO A 28 8.90 -9.80 -9.87
N ALA A 29 8.34 -9.90 -8.67
CA ALA A 29 7.47 -8.89 -8.11
C ALA A 29 7.67 -8.80 -6.60
N PRO A 30 7.49 -7.61 -6.01
CA PRO A 30 7.55 -7.46 -4.56
C PRO A 30 6.34 -8.14 -3.92
N LEU A 31 6.56 -8.83 -2.81
CA LEU A 31 5.52 -9.54 -2.02
C LEU A 31 4.87 -10.70 -2.77
N SER A 32 4.08 -11.54 -2.09
CA SER A 32 3.25 -12.55 -2.76
C SER A 32 1.98 -11.91 -3.34
N ILE A 33 1.37 -12.53 -4.35
CA ILE A 33 0.12 -12.05 -4.96
C ILE A 33 -1.02 -11.90 -3.94
N ASP A 34 -1.08 -12.77 -2.94
CA ASP A 34 -2.09 -12.70 -1.87
C ASP A 34 -1.88 -11.47 -0.98
N VAL A 35 -0.62 -11.20 -0.62
CA VAL A 35 -0.25 -10.02 0.15
C VAL A 35 -0.56 -8.76 -0.65
N LEU A 36 -0.18 -8.70 -1.92
CA LEU A 36 -0.47 -7.56 -2.79
C LEU A 36 -1.97 -7.29 -2.93
N ASN A 37 -2.79 -8.33 -3.12
CA ASN A 37 -4.23 -8.17 -3.21
C ASN A 37 -4.85 -7.67 -1.90
N LYS A 38 -4.33 -8.10 -0.76
CA LYS A 38 -4.75 -7.59 0.55
C LYS A 38 -4.39 -6.12 0.71
N VAL A 39 -3.14 -5.75 0.42
CA VAL A 39 -2.67 -4.37 0.47
C VAL A 39 -3.48 -3.46 -0.46
N ARG A 40 -3.75 -3.91 -1.70
CA ARG A 40 -4.58 -3.17 -2.67
C ARG A 40 -5.95 -2.80 -2.06
N ARG A 41 -6.66 -3.79 -1.51
CA ARG A 41 -7.99 -3.57 -0.89
C ARG A 41 -7.93 -2.57 0.24
N GLU A 42 -6.88 -2.64 1.07
CA GLU A 42 -6.72 -1.70 2.17
C GLU A 42 -6.45 -0.27 1.68
N LEU A 43 -5.61 -0.09 0.65
CA LEU A 43 -5.36 1.22 0.03
C LEU A 43 -6.63 1.80 -0.65
N GLU A 44 -7.41 0.95 -1.33
CA GLU A 44 -8.70 1.35 -1.91
C GLU A 44 -9.68 1.85 -0.83
N GLU A 45 -9.76 1.16 0.31
CA GLU A 45 -10.61 1.61 1.42
C GLU A 45 -10.08 2.91 2.05
N MET A 46 -8.76 3.09 2.14
CA MET A 46 -8.17 4.35 2.60
C MET A 46 -8.57 5.54 1.72
N ILE A 47 -8.57 5.37 0.39
CA ILE A 47 -9.00 6.38 -0.58
C ILE A 47 -10.51 6.62 -0.46
N LYS A 48 -11.31 5.58 -0.25
CA LYS A 48 -12.76 5.70 -0.12
C LYS A 48 -13.19 6.42 1.16
N VAL A 49 -12.54 6.11 2.29
CA VAL A 49 -12.90 6.67 3.60
C VAL A 49 -12.32 8.08 3.78
N MET A 50 -11.09 8.32 3.29
CA MET A 50 -10.34 9.59 3.42
C MET A 50 -10.23 10.16 4.84
N ASP A 51 -10.52 9.35 5.87
CA ASP A 51 -10.51 9.77 7.27
C ASP A 51 -9.69 8.76 8.10
N PRO A 52 -8.51 9.17 8.61
CA PRO A 52 -7.65 8.32 9.42
C PRO A 52 -8.25 7.93 10.78
N LYS A 53 -9.29 8.64 11.24
CA LYS A 53 -10.04 8.26 12.46
C LYS A 53 -11.06 7.16 12.20
N ALA A 54 -11.51 7.02 10.95
CA ALA A 54 -12.52 6.05 10.56
C ALA A 54 -11.90 4.75 10.00
N TYR A 55 -10.66 4.80 9.52
CA TYR A 55 -9.96 3.63 8.97
C TYR A 55 -8.48 3.59 9.36
N ILE A 56 -7.97 2.41 9.71
CA ILE A 56 -6.55 2.18 10.00
C ILE A 56 -6.08 0.96 9.20
N PRO A 57 -5.09 1.11 8.30
CA PRO A 57 -4.57 -0.03 7.55
C PRO A 57 -3.89 -1.04 8.48
N SER A 58 -4.11 -2.32 8.18
CA SER A 58 -3.54 -3.46 8.88
C SER A 58 -2.20 -3.89 8.29
N TYR A 59 -1.95 -3.56 7.01
CA TYR A 59 -0.79 -4.03 6.27
C TYR A 59 0.58 -3.79 6.90
N PRO A 60 0.86 -2.67 7.61
CA PRO A 60 2.20 -2.44 8.16
C PRO A 60 2.63 -3.57 9.09
N ARG A 61 1.69 -4.13 9.86
CA ARG A 61 1.98 -5.15 10.87
C ARG A 61 2.61 -6.43 10.32
N PHE A 62 2.34 -6.76 9.06
CA PHE A 62 2.82 -8.01 8.46
C PHE A 62 3.83 -7.80 7.33
N ILE A 63 4.03 -6.57 6.86
CA ILE A 63 5.03 -6.26 5.83
C ILE A 63 6.31 -5.65 6.39
N SER A 64 6.32 -5.17 7.64
CA SER A 64 7.48 -4.43 8.20
C SER A 64 8.79 -5.22 8.20
N ASP A 65 8.72 -6.55 8.30
CA ASP A 65 9.90 -7.42 8.31
C ASP A 65 10.28 -7.96 6.92
N TRP A 66 9.57 -7.56 5.86
CA TRP A 66 9.87 -8.03 4.52
C TRP A 66 11.03 -7.25 3.90
N PRO A 67 11.89 -7.92 3.11
CA PRO A 67 12.94 -7.24 2.37
C PRO A 67 12.34 -6.28 1.34
N ASP A 68 12.91 -5.08 1.24
CA ASP A 68 12.41 -4.02 0.36
C ASP A 68 13.29 -3.81 -0.87
N GLU A 69 13.54 -4.87 -1.62
CA GLU A 69 14.38 -4.83 -2.82
C GLU A 69 13.84 -3.88 -3.91
N PHE A 70 12.53 -3.58 -3.86
CA PHE A 70 11.82 -2.76 -4.86
C PHE A 70 11.38 -1.39 -4.32
N GLY A 71 11.67 -1.05 -3.06
CA GLY A 71 11.26 0.21 -2.43
C GLY A 71 9.74 0.36 -2.18
N LEU A 72 8.97 -0.73 -2.27
CA LEU A 72 7.52 -0.73 -2.07
C LEU A 72 7.16 -0.77 -0.58
N ILE A 73 7.91 -1.51 0.23
CA ILE A 73 7.61 -1.71 1.66
C ILE A 73 7.76 -0.39 2.42
N GLU A 74 8.83 0.36 2.19
CA GLU A 74 9.06 1.68 2.79
C GLU A 74 7.92 2.65 2.45
N LYS A 75 7.44 2.64 1.20
CA LYS A 75 6.32 3.46 0.76
C LYS A 75 5.02 3.08 1.45
N LEU A 76 4.74 1.78 1.57
CA LEU A 76 3.56 1.30 2.29
C LEU A 76 3.60 1.71 3.77
N ILE A 77 4.73 1.48 4.46
CA ILE A 77 4.90 1.91 5.86
C ILE A 77 4.70 3.42 5.99
N SER A 78 5.25 4.21 5.06
CA SER A 78 5.07 5.65 5.02
C SER A 78 3.60 6.03 4.87
N VAL A 79 2.86 5.40 3.95
CA VAL A 79 1.42 5.64 3.77
C VAL A 79 0.67 5.39 5.07
N ALA A 80 0.91 4.26 5.73
CA ALA A 80 0.22 3.95 6.99
C ALA A 80 0.59 4.88 8.13
N TYR A 81 1.83 5.38 8.18
CA TYR A 81 2.24 6.38 9.15
C TYR A 81 1.55 7.73 8.90
N TYR A 82 1.53 8.18 7.65
CA TYR A 82 0.85 9.42 7.27
C TYR A 82 -0.66 9.34 7.48
N TYR A 83 -1.26 8.17 7.25
CA TYR A 83 -2.68 7.94 7.51
C TYR A 83 -2.99 7.69 8.99
N LYS A 84 -1.99 7.71 9.90
CA LYS A 84 -2.25 7.72 11.35
C LYS A 84 -2.08 9.09 11.99
N LYS A 85 -1.42 10.02 11.29
CA LYS A 85 -1.24 11.42 11.72
C LYS A 85 -2.47 12.26 11.39
#